data_AF-K9AK49-F1
#
_entry.id   AF-K9AK49-F1
#
_cell.length_a   1.000
_cell.length_b   1.000
_cell.length_c   1.000
_cell.angle_alpha   90.00
_cell.angle_beta   90.00
_cell.angle_gamma   90.00
#
_symmetry.space_group_name_H-M   'P 1'
#
loop_
_entity.id
_entity.type
_entity.pdbx_description
1 polymer ?
#
loop_
_entity_poly.entity_id
_entity_poly.type
_entity_poly.pdbx_seq_one_letter_code
_entity_poly.pdbx_strand_id
1 'polypeptide(L)'
;MQAVKYDYDLDEQAERIGLITGISNEIYFRSISHVSDVYVEFVKGQWVAWRESYVPNSNKRASYKLIAQGDIELVLARVKNYLTYIKRKKG
;
A
#
# COMPACT_ATOMS: atom_id res chain seq x y z
N MET A 1 -13.60 31.50 11.68
CA MET A 1 -13.83 30.10 11.27
C MET A 1 -12.82 29.25 12.03
N GLN A 2 -13.26 28.43 12.99
CA GLN A 2 -12.36 27.46 13.61
C GLN A 2 -12.04 26.37 12.57
N ALA A 3 -10.76 26.11 12.33
CA ALA A 3 -10.33 24.97 11.53
C ALA A 3 -10.71 23.70 12.32
N VAL A 4 -11.70 22.96 11.83
CA VAL A 4 -11.98 21.61 12.32
C VAL A 4 -10.75 20.78 11.95
N LYS A 5 -9.87 20.51 12.92
CA LYS A 5 -8.77 19.56 12.78
C LYS A 5 -9.44 18.18 12.66
N TYR A 6 -9.73 17.76 11.44
CA TYR A 6 -9.90 16.35 11.17
C TYR A 6 -8.52 15.73 11.39
N ASP A 7 -8.38 14.95 12.45
CA ASP A 7 -7.20 14.10 12.64
C ASP A 7 -7.26 13.05 11.53
N TYR A 8 -6.61 13.35 10.41
CA TYR A 8 -6.49 12.45 9.26
C TYR A 8 -5.46 11.38 9.62
N ASP A 9 -5.90 10.38 10.38
CA ASP A 9 -5.05 9.24 10.70
C ASP A 9 -4.82 8.41 9.42
N LEU A 10 -3.60 8.47 8.90
CA LEU A 10 -3.22 7.75 7.69
C LEU A 10 -3.15 6.24 7.95
N ASP A 11 -2.81 5.85 9.18
CA ASP A 11 -2.73 4.45 9.59
C ASP A 11 -4.13 3.85 9.58
N GLU A 12 -5.11 4.54 10.16
CA GLU A 12 -6.50 4.07 10.15
C GLU A 12 -7.03 3.90 8.71
N GLN A 13 -6.72 4.83 7.81
CA GLN A 13 -7.15 4.74 6.42
C GLN A 13 -6.49 3.58 5.67
N ALA A 14 -5.20 3.34 5.91
CA ALA A 14 -4.48 2.22 5.34
C ALA A 14 -5.03 0.87 5.86
N GLU A 15 -5.29 0.77 7.16
CA GLU A 15 -5.88 -0.40 7.81
C GLU A 15 -7.30 -0.70 7.29
N ARG A 16 -8.13 0.33 7.07
CA ARG A 16 -9.49 0.18 6.51
C ARG A 16 -9.50 -0.46 5.12
N ILE A 17 -8.44 -0.31 4.33
CA ILE A 17 -8.31 -0.99 3.02
C ILE A 17 -7.53 -2.31 3.12
N GLY A 18 -7.14 -2.70 4.34
CA GLY A 18 -6.50 -3.95 4.70
C GLY A 18 -4.98 -3.96 4.47
N LEU A 19 -4.34 -2.80 4.54
CA LEU A 19 -2.89 -2.71 4.74
C LEU A 19 -2.55 -2.86 6.24
N ILE A 20 -1.31 -3.18 6.52
CA ILE A 20 -0.70 -3.23 7.85
C ILE A 20 0.26 -2.06 7.95
N THR A 21 0.23 -1.35 9.07
CA THR A 21 1.17 -0.29 9.40
C THR A 21 2.54 -0.89 9.74
N GLY A 22 3.55 -0.58 8.92
CA GLY A 22 4.95 -0.94 9.18
C GLY A 22 5.64 0.13 10.01
N ILE A 23 5.51 1.40 9.57
CA ILE A 23 5.93 2.59 10.31
C ILE A 23 4.80 3.59 10.22
N SER A 24 4.32 4.08 11.37
CA SER A 24 3.20 5.01 11.45
C SER A 24 3.43 6.24 10.58
N ASN A 25 2.43 6.60 9.78
CA ASN A 25 2.43 7.73 8.84
C ASN A 25 3.54 7.70 7.75
N GLU A 26 4.23 6.57 7.57
CA GLU A 26 5.36 6.46 6.64
C GLU A 26 5.26 5.26 5.71
N ILE A 27 5.03 4.07 6.26
CA ILE A 27 5.09 2.80 5.51
C ILE A 27 3.92 1.91 5.87
N TYR A 28 3.21 1.47 4.84
CA TYR A 28 2.15 0.46 4.91
C TYR A 28 2.44 -0.69 3.96
N PHE A 29 2.00 -1.89 4.29
CA PHE A 29 2.19 -3.03 3.42
C PHE A 29 1.11 -4.10 3.59
N ARG A 30 1.03 -5.02 2.63
CA ARG A 30 0.20 -6.22 2.74
C ARG A 30 0.78 -7.36 1.92
N SER A 31 0.95 -8.51 2.54
CA SER A 31 1.21 -9.75 1.81
C SER A 31 0.00 -10.18 1.01
N ILE A 32 0.19 -10.31 -0.30
CA ILE A 32 -0.84 -10.80 -1.23
C ILE A 32 -0.59 -12.25 -1.64
N SER A 33 0.57 -12.84 -1.34
CA SER A 33 0.87 -14.28 -1.46
C SER A 33 2.09 -14.64 -0.63
N HIS A 34 2.53 -15.90 -0.64
CA HIS A 34 3.75 -16.34 0.04
C HIS A 34 5.05 -15.77 -0.58
N VAL A 35 4.98 -15.17 -1.78
CA VAL A 35 6.13 -14.56 -2.46
C VAL A 35 5.84 -13.15 -2.98
N SER A 36 4.79 -12.48 -2.51
CA SER A 36 4.49 -11.13 -3.02
C SER A 36 3.79 -10.27 -2.01
N ASP A 37 4.25 -9.02 -1.99
CA ASP A 37 3.81 -7.98 -1.07
C ASP A 37 3.48 -6.72 -1.85
N VAL A 38 2.51 -5.96 -1.35
CA VAL A 38 2.21 -4.59 -1.77
C VAL A 38 2.73 -3.66 -0.70
N TYR A 39 3.43 -2.61 -1.10
CA TYR A 39 3.95 -1.56 -0.24
C TYR A 39 3.34 -0.22 -0.62
N VAL A 40 3.23 0.66 0.36
CA VAL A 40 2.86 2.07 0.23
C VAL A 40 3.81 2.86 1.12
N GLU A 41 4.58 3.76 0.53
CA GLU A 41 5.58 4.56 1.25
C GLU A 41 5.59 6.01 0.75
N PHE A 42 5.88 6.94 1.65
CA PHE A 42 6.13 8.34 1.29
C PHE A 42 7.58 8.53 0.84
N VAL A 43 7.80 8.64 -0.47
CA VAL A 43 9.13 8.74 -1.09
C VAL A 43 9.25 10.06 -1.85
N LYS A 44 10.25 10.87 -1.48
CA LYS A 44 10.60 12.12 -2.19
C LYS A 44 9.43 13.08 -2.39
N GLY A 45 8.59 13.23 -1.36
CA GLY A 45 7.47 14.18 -1.38
C GLY A 45 6.18 13.63 -2.01
N GLN A 46 6.12 12.33 -2.35
CA GLN A 46 4.93 11.71 -2.91
C GLN A 46 4.69 10.33 -2.28
N TRP A 47 3.42 9.95 -2.18
CA TRP A 47 3.08 8.58 -1.83
C TRP A 47 3.25 7.70 -3.05
N VAL A 48 3.89 6.55 -2.86
CA VAL A 48 4.14 5.58 -3.92
C VAL A 48 3.63 4.23 -3.45
N ALA A 49 2.85 3.56 -4.30
CA ALA A 49 2.43 2.19 -4.06
C ALA A 49 2.97 1.27 -5.16
N TRP A 50 3.54 0.14 -4.76
CA TRP A 50 4.07 -0.86 -5.68
C TRP A 50 3.89 -2.27 -5.14
N ARG A 51 3.97 -3.25 -6.03
CA ARG A 51 4.06 -4.66 -5.68
C ARG A 51 5.48 -5.14 -5.92
N GLU A 52 6.03 -5.87 -4.97
CA GLU A 52 7.20 -6.71 -5.20
C GLU A 52 6.82 -8.18 -5.17
N SER A 53 7.51 -8.96 -5.99
CA SER A 53 7.49 -10.42 -5.91
C SER A 53 8.91 -10.91 -5.74
N TYR A 54 9.09 -11.96 -4.93
CA TYR A 54 10.39 -12.51 -4.60
C TYR A 54 10.55 -13.92 -5.15
N VAL A 55 11.80 -14.32 -5.36
CA VAL A 55 12.12 -15.73 -5.63
C VAL A 55 11.80 -16.54 -4.36
N PRO A 56 11.08 -17.67 -4.43
CA PRO A 56 10.77 -18.48 -3.25
C PRO A 56 12.02 -18.80 -2.43
N ASN A 57 11.92 -18.69 -1.10
CA ASN A 57 13.02 -18.94 -0.15
C ASN A 57 14.26 -18.04 -0.37
N SER A 58 14.07 -16.85 -0.93
CA SER A 58 15.14 -15.89 -1.17
C SER A 58 14.63 -14.46 -1.00
N ASN A 59 15.52 -13.56 -0.59
CA ASN A 59 15.24 -12.12 -0.56
C ASN A 59 15.45 -11.46 -1.94
N LYS A 60 15.76 -12.25 -2.98
CA LYS A 60 15.94 -11.74 -4.34
C LYS A 60 14.60 -11.35 -4.93
N ARG A 61 14.42 -10.06 -5.23
CA ARG A 61 13.26 -9.55 -5.96
C ARG A 61 13.22 -10.14 -7.38
N ALA A 62 12.14 -10.84 -7.67
CA ALA A 62 11.84 -11.41 -8.99
C ALA A 62 11.10 -10.41 -9.89
N SER A 63 10.21 -9.58 -9.33
CA SER A 63 9.50 -8.56 -10.10
C SER A 63 9.15 -7.34 -9.28
N TYR A 64 8.97 -6.22 -9.97
CA TYR A 64 8.47 -4.96 -9.44
C TYR A 64 7.35 -4.45 -10.34
N LYS A 65 6.26 -3.95 -9.74
CA LYS A 65 5.17 -3.30 -10.47
C LYS A 65 4.69 -2.07 -9.71
N LEU A 66 4.83 -0.90 -10.34
CA LEU A 66 4.20 0.32 -9.85
C LEU A 66 2.66 0.20 -9.94
N ILE A 67 1.97 0.56 -8.87
CA ILE A 67 0.51 0.58 -8.79
C ILE A 67 0.01 2.02 -8.94
N ALA A 68 0.58 2.95 -8.18
CA ALA A 68 0.23 4.37 -8.20
C ALA A 68 1.33 5.23 -7.57
N GLN A 69 1.31 6.52 -7.91
CA GLN A 69 2.13 7.56 -7.30
C GLN A 69 1.32 8.86 -7.26
N GLY A 70 1.43 9.63 -6.18
CA GLY A 70 0.76 10.93 -6.03
C GLY A 70 0.34 11.19 -4.59
N ASP A 71 -0.83 11.81 -4.43
CA ASP A 71 -1.41 12.08 -3.11
C ASP A 71 -1.90 10.80 -2.45
N ILE A 72 -1.90 10.78 -1.10
CA ILE A 72 -2.25 9.60 -0.32
C ILE A 72 -3.63 9.05 -0.68
N GLU A 73 -4.64 9.91 -0.84
CA GLU A 73 -6.01 9.51 -1.17
C GLU A 73 -6.08 8.76 -2.50
N LEU A 74 -5.40 9.28 -3.53
CA LEU A 74 -5.31 8.65 -4.84
C LEU A 74 -4.61 7.28 -4.73
N VAL A 75 -3.49 7.24 -4.01
CA VAL A 75 -2.68 6.03 -3.85
C VAL A 75 -3.48 4.95 -3.11
N LEU A 76 -4.11 5.27 -1.99
CA LEU A 76 -4.95 4.34 -1.23
C LEU A 76 -6.15 3.85 -2.04
N ALA A 77 -6.81 4.71 -2.82
CA ALA A 77 -7.90 4.31 -3.70
C ALA A 77 -7.43 3.30 -4.78
N ARG A 78 -6.26 3.53 -5.37
CA ARG A 78 -5.66 2.62 -6.37
C ARG A 78 -5.24 1.29 -5.74
N VAL A 79 -4.68 1.32 -4.54
CA VAL A 79 -4.32 0.10 -3.78
C VAL A 79 -5.57 -0.70 -3.44
N LYS A 80 -6.64 -0.09 -2.94
CA LYS A 80 -7.92 -0.76 -2.65
C LYS A 80 -8.46 -1.49 -3.88
N ASN A 81 -8.47 -0.82 -5.04
CA ASN A 81 -8.90 -1.43 -6.30
C ASN A 81 -7.99 -2.61 -6.70
N TYR A 82 -6.67 -2.45 -6.53
CA TYR A 82 -5.70 -3.50 -6.85
C TYR A 82 -5.86 -4.74 -5.96
N LEU A 83 -5.98 -4.56 -4.64
CA LEU A 83 -6.22 -5.65 -3.69
C LEU A 83 -7.55 -6.35 -3.96
N THR A 84 -8.60 -5.59 -4.28
CA THR A 84 -9.91 -6.15 -4.65
C THR A 84 -9.82 -7.02 -5.90
N TYR A 85 -9.11 -6.55 -6.93
CA TYR A 85 -8.88 -7.31 -8.16
C TYR A 85 -8.11 -8.61 -7.90
N ILE A 86 -7.04 -8.57 -7.10
CA ILE A 86 -6.27 -9.79 -6.76
C ILE A 86 -7.14 -10.77 -5.99
N LYS A 87 -7.94 -10.30 -5.02
CA LYS A 87 -8.83 -11.15 -4.23
C LYS A 87 -9.82 -11.90 -5.13
N ARG A 88 -10.39 -11.22 -6.13
CA ARG A 88 -11.32 -11.83 -7.11
C ARG A 88 -10.66 -12.87 -8.01
N LYS A 89 -9.37 -12.73 -8.34
CA LYS A 89 -8.65 -13.70 -9.17
C LYS A 89 -8.19 -14.96 -8.43
N LYS A 90 -8.24 -14.94 -7.10
CA LYS A 90 -7.85 -16.08 -6.25
C LYS A 90 -9.00 -17.01 -5.88
N GLY A 91 -10.25 -16.58 -6.08
CA GLY A 91 -11.45 -17.43 -6.00
C GLY A 91 -11.83 -17.92 -7.38
#